data_AF-H9VNC9-F1
#
_entry.id   AF-H9VNC9-F1
#
_cell.length_a   1.000
_cell.length_b   1.000
_cell.length_c   1.000
_cell.angle_alpha   90.00
_cell.angle_beta   90.00
_cell.angle_gamma   90.00
#
_symmetry.space_group_name_H-M   'P 1'
#
loop_
_entity.id
_entity.type
_entity.pdbx_description
1 polymer ?
#
loop_
_entity_poly.entity_id
_entity_poly.type
_entity_poly.pdbx_seq_one_letter_code
_entity_poly.pdbx_strand_id
1 'polypeptide(L)' 'HIPEQCRLPMTDQDIKTGKDLLEEDFVKKSPGWVDELNLMVKTKHKAEIQALSSFGFQYLSEVYLPLKLQQRDWI' A
#
# COMPACT_ATOMS: atom_id res chain seq x y z
N HIS A 1 10.82 4.15 -0.73
CA HIS A 1 11.02 2.68 -0.62
C HIS A 1 10.97 2.30 0.86
N ILE A 2 10.06 1.41 1.26
CA ILE A 2 9.96 0.92 2.66
C ILE A 2 11.09 -0.09 2.94
N PRO A 3 11.79 -0.03 4.09
CA PRO A 3 12.88 -0.97 4.42
C PRO A 3 12.37 -2.41 4.47
N GLU A 4 13.22 -3.37 4.10
CA GLU A 4 12.83 -4.79 4.05
C GLU A 4 12.42 -5.33 5.42
N GLN A 5 13.08 -4.88 6.50
CA GLN A 5 12.72 -5.28 7.87
C GLN A 5 11.30 -4.85 8.29
N CYS A 6 10.69 -3.89 7.59
CA CYS A 6 9.34 -3.43 7.86
C CYS A 6 8.29 -4.09 6.95
N ARG A 7 8.72 -4.97 6.03
CA ARG A 7 7.82 -5.73 5.16
C ARG A 7 7.46 -7.04 5.82
N LEU A 8 6.17 -7.33 5.85
CA LEU A 8 5.63 -8.57 6.35
C LEU A 8 5.19 -9.42 5.15
N PRO A 9 5.41 -10.74 5.18
CA PRO A 9 4.81 -11.63 4.19
C PRO A 9 3.29 -11.55 4.31
N MET A 10 2.61 -11.50 3.18
CA MET A 10 1.15 -11.61 3.13
C MET A 10 0.73 -13.04 3.49
N THR A 11 -0.34 -13.15 4.26
CA THR A 11 -1.01 -14.43 4.52
C THR A 11 -1.85 -14.84 3.32
N ASP A 12 -2.25 -16.11 3.27
CA ASP A 12 -3.16 -16.60 2.22
C ASP A 12 -4.50 -15.84 2.23
N GLN A 13 -4.95 -15.41 3.41
CA GLN A 13 -6.15 -14.58 3.54
C GLN A 13 -5.96 -13.19 2.94
N ASP A 14 -4.80 -12.54 3.16
CA ASP A 14 -4.51 -11.24 2.53
C ASP A 14 -4.50 -11.36 0.99
N ILE A 15 -3.88 -12.43 0.47
CA ILE A 15 -3.81 -12.69 -0.97
C ILE A 15 -5.20 -12.95 -1.54
N LYS A 16 -6.02 -13.73 -0.85
CA LYS A 16 -7.40 -13.98 -1.24
C LYS A 16 -8.20 -12.68 -1.29
N THR A 17 -8.15 -11.88 -0.23
CA THR A 17 -8.84 -10.58 -0.18
C THR A 17 -8.38 -9.64 -1.30
N GLY A 18 -7.08 -9.60 -1.62
CA GLY A 18 -6.59 -8.79 -2.74
C GLY A 18 -7.13 -9.25 -4.10
N LYS A 19 -7.30 -10.56 -4.31
CA LYS A 19 -7.93 -11.12 -5.53
C LYS A 19 -9.43 -10.88 -5.57
N ASP A 20 -10.12 -11.05 -4.45
CA ASP A 20 -11.56 -10.78 -4.37
C ASP A 20 -11.85 -9.30 -4.68
N LEU A 21 -11.02 -8.37 -4.15
CA LEU A 21 -11.12 -6.94 -4.47
C LEU A 21 -10.91 -6.64 -5.96
N LEU A 22 -9.99 -7.34 -6.63
CA LEU A 22 -9.79 -7.18 -8.08
C LEU A 22 -11.03 -7.55 -8.90
N GLU A 23 -11.97 -8.32 -8.34
CA GLU A 23 -13.22 -8.67 -8.99
C GLU A 23 -14.34 -7.63 -8.82
N GLU A 24 -14.19 -6.69 -7.89
CA GLU A 24 -15.20 -5.68 -7.56
C GLU A 24 -15.30 -4.59 -8.64
N ASP A 25 -16.54 -4.20 -9.00
CA ASP A 25 -16.79 -3.24 -10.08
C ASP A 25 -16.18 -1.86 -9.82
N PHE A 26 -16.13 -1.40 -8.57
CA PHE A 26 -15.55 -0.10 -8.23
C PHE A 26 -14.01 -0.12 -8.36
N VAL A 27 -13.37 -1.26 -8.09
CA VAL A 27 -11.93 -1.45 -8.30
C VAL A 27 -11.64 -1.49 -9.79
N LYS A 28 -12.37 -2.31 -10.56
CA LYS A 28 -12.22 -2.44 -12.02
C LYS A 28 -12.38 -1.10 -12.77
N LYS A 29 -13.17 -0.17 -12.23
CA LYS A 29 -13.35 1.19 -12.78
C LYS A 29 -12.17 2.13 -12.51
N SER A 30 -11.27 1.79 -11.58
CA SER A 30 -10.09 2.59 -11.24
C SER A 30 -8.81 1.82 -11.64
N PRO A 31 -8.22 2.12 -12.81
CA PRO A 31 -7.01 1.44 -13.28
C PRO A 31 -5.86 1.50 -12.26
N GLY A 32 -5.71 2.61 -11.54
CA GLY A 32 -4.69 2.75 -10.49
C GLY A 32 -4.88 1.76 -9.34
N TRP A 33 -6.12 1.49 -8.92
CA TRP A 33 -6.40 0.51 -7.87
C TRP A 33 -6.10 -0.91 -8.35
N VAL A 34 -6.43 -1.22 -9.61
CA VAL A 34 -6.13 -2.52 -10.24
C VAL A 34 -4.61 -2.75 -10.30
N ASP A 35 -3.85 -1.74 -10.72
CA ASP A 35 -2.39 -1.83 -10.83
C ASP A 35 -1.72 -2.06 -9.46
N GLU A 36 -2.11 -1.30 -8.44
CA GLU A 36 -1.57 -1.42 -7.08
C GLU A 36 -1.96 -2.76 -6.42
N LEU A 37 -3.20 -3.23 -6.58
CA LEU A 37 -3.64 -4.54 -6.06
C LEU A 37 -2.91 -5.70 -6.76
N ASN A 38 -2.73 -5.63 -8.08
CA ASN A 38 -1.94 -6.61 -8.82
C ASN A 38 -0.48 -6.62 -8.34
N LEU A 39 0.12 -5.45 -8.11
CA LEU A 39 1.47 -5.34 -7.55
C LEU A 39 1.55 -5.96 -6.15
N MET A 40 0.57 -5.68 -5.29
CA MET A 40 0.48 -6.25 -3.94
C MET A 40 0.41 -7.78 -4.00
N VAL A 41 -0.50 -8.35 -4.78
CA VAL A 41 -0.68 -9.81 -4.93
C VAL A 41 0.54 -10.48 -5.56
N LYS A 42 1.21 -9.80 -6.50
CA LYS A 42 2.44 -10.29 -7.15
C LYS A 42 3.63 -10.31 -6.21
N THR A 43 3.82 -9.24 -5.44
CA THR A 43 4.97 -9.11 -4.53
C THR A 43 4.78 -9.90 -3.24
N LYS A 44 3.53 -10.12 -2.81
CA LYS A 44 3.17 -10.85 -1.57
C LYS A 44 3.78 -10.25 -0.30
N HIS A 45 4.00 -8.94 -0.31
CA HIS A 45 4.48 -8.20 0.85
C HIS A 45 3.47 -7.12 1.23
N LYS A 46 3.30 -6.92 2.53
CA LYS A 46 2.55 -5.80 3.11
C LYS A 46 3.41 -5.05 4.12
N ALA A 47 3.03 -3.82 4.44
CA ALA A 47 3.66 -3.04 5.50
C ALA A 47 2.58 -2.34 6.32
N GLU A 48 2.82 -2.21 7.62
CA GLU A 48 1.96 -1.42 8.50
C GLU A 48 2.29 0.07 8.37
N ILE A 49 1.33 0.96 8.62
CA ILE A 49 1.59 2.40 8.57
C ILE A 49 2.65 2.84 9.60
N GLN A 50 2.73 2.13 10.74
CA GLN A 50 3.73 2.32 11.77
C GLN A 50 5.17 2.06 11.27
N ALA A 51 5.34 1.34 10.15
CA ALA A 51 6.65 1.19 9.51
C ALA A 51 7.27 2.55 9.13
N LEU A 52 6.45 3.56 8.86
CA LEU A 52 6.92 4.90 8.55
C LEU A 52 7.63 5.57 9.74
N SER A 53 7.32 5.16 10.97
CA SER A 53 8.02 5.63 12.17
C SER A 53 9.49 5.19 12.22
N SER A 54 9.90 4.20 11.42
CA SER A 54 11.32 3.82 11.26
C SER A 54 12.18 4.95 10.67
N PHE A 55 11.55 5.91 9.97
CA PHE A 55 12.19 7.11 9.44
C PHE A 55 12.18 8.29 10.43
N GLY A 56 11.58 8.11 11.61
CA GLY A 56 11.41 9.14 12.66
C GLY A 56 9.96 9.26 13.12
N PHE A 57 9.75 9.54 14.40
CA PHE A 57 8.41 9.59 15.03
C PHE A 57 7.44 10.55 14.31
N GLN A 58 7.94 11.68 13.82
CA GLN A 58 7.14 12.70 13.13
C GLN A 58 7.12 12.55 11.60
N TYR A 59 7.75 11.52 11.04
CA TYR A 59 7.90 11.38 9.59
C TYR A 59 6.55 11.31 8.85
N LEU A 60 5.57 10.60 9.43
CA LEU A 60 4.24 10.48 8.85
C LEU A 60 3.57 11.86 8.70
N SER A 61 3.57 12.69 9.76
CA SER A 61 2.86 13.96 9.79
C SER A 61 3.61 15.09 9.09
N GLU A 62 4.93 15.16 9.23
CA GLU A 62 5.74 16.29 8.76
C GLU A 62 6.31 16.08 7.35
N VAL A 63 6.37 14.83 6.87
CA VAL A 63 7.02 14.52 5.57
C VAL A 63 6.08 13.75 4.65
N TYR A 64 5.63 12.57 5.05
CA TYR A 64 4.90 11.67 4.15
C TYR A 64 3.56 12.26 3.69
N LEU A 65 2.71 12.71 4.64
CA LEU A 65 1.40 13.26 4.31
C LEU A 65 1.50 14.58 3.52
N PRO A 66 2.31 15.59 3.93
CA PRO A 66 2.47 16.81 3.13
C PRO A 66 2.94 16.55 1.71
N LEU A 67 3.91 15.64 1.53
CA LEU A 67 4.44 15.29 0.22
C LEU A 67 3.38 14.63 -0.67
N LYS A 68 2.67 13.62 -0.16
CA LYS A 68 1.59 12.93 -0.88
C LYS A 68 0.49 13.90 -1.31
N LEU A 69 0.13 14.85 -0.44
CA LEU A 69 -0.87 15.88 -0.74
C LEU A 69 -0.39 16.86 -1.83
N GLN A 70 0.85 17.34 -1.72
CA GLN A 70 1.42 18.27 -2.69
C GLN A 70 1.54 17.65 -4.08
N GLN A 71 1.92 16.37 -4.14
CA GLN A 71 2.09 15.63 -5.38
C GLN A 71 0.78 15.16 -6.00
N ARG A 72 -0.33 15.26 -5.27
CA ARG A 72 -1.62 14.66 -5.65
C ARG A 72 -1.54 13.16 -5.93
N ASP A 73 -0.67 12.50 -5.17
CA ASP A 73 -0.32 11.09 -5.35
C ASP A 73 -1.23 10.18 -4.49
N TRP A 74 -2.53 10.33 -4.73
CA TRP A 74 -3.60 9.48 -4.22
C TRP A 74 -4.42 8.94 -5.39
N ILE A 75 -4.94 7.72 -5.24
CA ILE A 75 -5.72 7.02 -6.26
C ILE A 75 -7.11 6.70 -5.73
#